data_AF-X0YB24-F1
#
_entry.id   AF-X0YB24-F1
#
_cell.length_a   1.000
_cell.length_b   1.000
_cell.length_c   1.000
_cell.angle_alpha   90.00
_cell.angle_beta   90.00
_cell.angle_gamma   90.00
#
_symmetry.space_group_name_H-M   'P 1'
#
loop_
_entity.id
_entity.type
_entity.pdbx_description
1 polymer ?
#
loop_
_entity_poly.entity_id
_entity_poly.type
_entity_poly.pdbx_seq_one_letter_code
_entity_poly.pdbx_strand_id
1 'polypeptide(L)'
;MRSLGTSAKLAGAITVFLGWPLAVVAGPRSVVGKKAPMLTVKIVAGARAGQSYCLTCDAAGKPLAVTFVDAANDMVADYAREFDKLAARHKKAKLSTAIVFLGDQAADEARLKEIAETRKLRYVSLAVLTKPEE
;
A
#
# COMPACT_ATOMS: atom_id res chain seq x y z
N MET A 1 5.12 -72.17 18.64
CA MET A 1 6.15 -71.37 19.35
C MET A 1 5.87 -69.90 19.10
N ARG A 2 5.61 -69.14 20.17
CA ARG A 2 5.33 -67.70 20.14
C ARG A 2 6.65 -66.96 19.97
N SER A 3 6.74 -66.06 19.00
CA SER A 3 7.79 -65.03 18.95
C SER A 3 7.10 -63.67 18.99
N LEU A 4 7.26 -63.00 20.14
CA LEU A 4 7.05 -61.57 20.32
C LEU A 4 8.22 -60.84 19.66
N GLY A 5 7.95 -59.71 19.00
CA GLY A 5 8.98 -58.92 18.34
C GLY A 5 8.55 -57.48 18.03
N THR A 6 8.29 -56.72 19.09
CA THR A 6 8.66 -55.30 19.26
C THR A 6 8.17 -54.28 18.22
N SER A 7 7.04 -53.62 18.54
CA SER A 7 6.62 -52.37 17.93
C SER A 7 7.53 -51.21 18.39
N ALA A 8 8.38 -50.70 17.48
CA ALA A 8 9.14 -49.48 17.71
C ALA A 8 8.22 -48.26 17.50
N LYS A 9 7.83 -47.62 18.61
CA LYS A 9 7.16 -46.31 18.60
C LYS A 9 8.17 -45.24 18.19
N LEU A 10 8.11 -44.77 16.94
CA LEU A 10 8.78 -43.54 16.51
C LEU A 10 8.08 -42.35 17.18
N ALA A 11 8.63 -41.89 18.29
CA ALA A 11 8.33 -40.57 18.86
C ALA A 11 9.01 -39.51 17.98
N GLY A 12 8.30 -39.03 16.96
CA GLY A 12 8.72 -37.87 16.19
C GLY A 12 8.63 -36.63 17.05
N ALA A 13 9.77 -36.05 17.42
CA ALA A 13 9.83 -34.74 18.06
C ALA A 13 9.45 -33.68 17.02
N ILE A 14 8.26 -33.11 17.18
CA ILE A 14 7.84 -31.91 16.44
C ILE A 14 8.56 -30.73 17.08
N THR A 15 9.69 -30.33 16.50
CA THR A 15 10.34 -29.06 16.82
C THR A 15 9.50 -27.94 16.20
N VAL A 16 8.68 -27.30 17.04
CA VAL A 16 8.03 -26.04 16.67
C VAL A 16 9.13 -24.99 16.57
N PHE A 17 9.48 -24.60 15.34
CA PHE A 17 10.24 -23.37 15.09
C PHE A 17 9.40 -22.21 15.63
N LEU A 18 9.73 -21.76 16.83
CA LEU A 18 9.30 -20.46 17.35
C LEU A 18 9.97 -19.41 16.47
N GLY A 19 9.30 -19.08 15.37
CA GLY A 19 9.71 -18.04 14.45
C GLY A 19 10.08 -16.80 15.24
N TRP A 20 11.28 -16.27 14.95
CA TRP A 20 11.72 -14.98 15.43
C TRP A 20 10.58 -13.96 15.31
N PRO A 21 10.35 -13.11 16.32
CA PRO A 21 9.42 -12.02 16.14
C PRO A 21 9.96 -11.17 14.98
N LEU A 22 9.26 -11.20 13.86
CA LEU A 22 9.32 -10.15 12.87
C LEU A 22 8.99 -8.87 13.65
N ALA A 23 10.02 -8.12 14.02
CA ALA A 23 9.86 -6.79 14.55
C ALA A 23 9.21 -5.96 13.45
N VAL A 24 7.88 -5.89 13.48
CA VAL A 24 7.13 -4.93 12.68
C VAL A 24 7.57 -3.57 13.19
N VAL A 25 8.47 -2.92 12.45
CA VAL A 25 8.78 -1.50 12.64
C VAL A 25 7.50 -0.75 12.32
N ALA A 26 6.69 -0.51 13.36
CA ALA A 26 5.56 0.39 13.26
C ALA A 26 6.13 1.79 13.06
N GLY A 27 6.04 2.30 11.83
CA GLY A 27 6.28 3.71 11.54
C GLY A 27 5.37 4.62 12.40
N PRO A 28 5.60 5.93 12.39
CA PRO A 28 4.81 6.88 13.19
C PRO A 28 3.31 6.66 12.92
N ARG A 29 2.60 6.16 13.95
CA ARG A 29 1.18 5.83 13.84
C ARG A 29 0.41 7.12 13.59
N SER A 30 -0.37 7.18 12.52
CA SER A 30 -1.37 8.23 12.36
C SER A 30 -2.35 8.13 13.53
N VAL A 31 -2.39 9.16 14.37
CA VAL A 31 -3.26 9.18 15.55
C VAL A 31 -4.65 9.67 15.13
N VAL A 32 -5.67 8.85 15.37
CA VAL A 32 -7.07 9.22 15.10
C VAL A 32 -7.41 10.51 15.85
N GLY A 33 -8.07 11.46 15.16
CA GLY A 33 -8.46 12.75 15.73
C GLY A 33 -7.35 13.80 15.78
N LYS A 34 -6.14 13.50 15.30
CA LYS A 34 -5.07 14.50 15.12
C LYS A 34 -5.01 14.98 13.67
N LYS A 35 -4.52 16.21 13.50
CA LYS A 35 -4.26 16.78 12.16
C LYS A 35 -3.14 15.98 11.49
N ALA A 36 -3.38 15.55 10.25
CA ALA A 36 -2.36 14.90 9.45
C ALA A 36 -1.21 15.89 9.12
N PRO A 37 0.05 15.43 9.08
CA PRO A 37 1.17 16.25 8.62
C PRO A 37 1.03 16.58 7.13
N MET A 38 1.82 17.54 6.65
CA MET A 38 1.90 17.81 5.22
C MET A 38 2.45 16.59 4.48
N LEU A 39 1.77 16.19 3.41
CA LEU A 39 2.17 15.07 2.57
C LEU A 39 2.40 15.54 1.14
N THR A 40 3.66 15.80 0.81
CA THR A 40 4.09 16.11 -0.56
C THR A 40 4.49 14.82 -1.27
N VAL A 41 3.97 14.64 -2.47
CA VAL A 41 4.21 13.47 -3.33
C VAL A 41 4.41 13.92 -4.76
N LYS A 42 5.07 13.10 -5.58
CA LYS A 42 5.07 13.28 -7.04
C LYS A 42 3.99 12.41 -7.63
N ILE A 43 3.03 13.01 -8.33
CA ILE A 43 1.98 12.27 -9.05
C ILE A 43 2.61 11.62 -10.28
N VAL A 44 2.37 10.33 -10.51
CA VAL A 44 3.05 9.58 -11.58
C VAL A 44 2.17 9.41 -12.83
N ALA A 45 0.85 9.35 -12.65
CA ALA A 45 -0.09 9.10 -13.73
C ALA A 45 -1.34 10.00 -13.65
N GLY A 46 -1.97 10.23 -14.80
CA GLY A 46 -3.15 11.10 -14.95
C GLY A 46 -2.81 12.56 -15.27
N ALA A 47 -3.80 13.44 -15.22
CA ALA A 47 -3.68 14.84 -15.68
C ALA A 47 -2.65 15.70 -14.92
N ARG A 48 -2.21 15.25 -13.74
CA ARG A 48 -1.23 15.94 -12.89
C ARG A 48 0.12 15.20 -12.84
N ALA A 49 0.33 14.22 -13.71
CA ALA A 49 1.56 13.44 -13.76
C ALA A 49 2.81 14.35 -13.88
N GLY A 50 3.86 14.01 -13.15
CA GLY A 50 5.13 14.75 -13.10
C GLY A 50 5.17 15.90 -12.10
N GLN A 51 4.03 16.29 -11.50
CA GLN A 51 3.97 17.41 -10.55
C GLN A 51 4.20 16.94 -9.12
N SER A 52 4.98 17.72 -8.36
CA SER A 52 5.00 17.66 -6.90
C SER A 52 3.72 18.28 -6.35
N TYR A 53 3.06 17.57 -5.44
CA TYR A 53 1.71 17.87 -5.01
C TYR A 53 1.53 17.63 -3.52
N CYS A 54 1.04 18.64 -2.79
CA CYS A 54 0.68 18.47 -1.37
C CYS A 54 -0.76 17.91 -1.27
N LEU A 55 -0.89 16.61 -1.05
CA LEU A 55 -2.20 15.92 -0.98
C LEU A 55 -3.07 16.48 0.16
N THR A 56 -2.48 16.70 1.33
CA THR A 56 -3.19 17.22 2.50
C THR A 56 -3.58 18.69 2.34
N CYS A 57 -2.83 19.47 1.57
CA CYS A 57 -3.14 20.87 1.30
C CYS A 57 -4.34 20.98 0.34
N ASP A 58 -4.32 20.19 -0.75
CA ASP A 58 -5.37 20.20 -1.76
C ASP A 58 -6.71 19.63 -1.26
N ALA A 59 -6.65 18.75 -0.27
CA ALA A 59 -7.86 18.26 0.38
C ALA A 59 -8.71 19.43 0.91
N ALA A 60 -8.09 20.51 1.42
CA ALA A 60 -8.77 21.77 1.78
C ALA A 60 -10.12 21.61 2.54
N GLY A 61 -10.17 20.67 3.49
CA GLY A 61 -11.39 20.37 4.27
C GLY A 61 -12.32 19.30 3.67
N LYS A 62 -11.97 18.73 2.52
CA LYS A 62 -12.63 17.56 1.93
C LYS A 62 -12.01 16.27 2.47
N PRO A 63 -12.77 15.16 2.47
CA PRO A 63 -12.22 13.85 2.78
C PRO A 63 -11.08 13.48 1.83
N LEU A 64 -9.97 13.01 2.40
CA LEU A 64 -8.83 12.46 1.67
C LEU A 64 -8.54 11.07 2.24
N ALA A 65 -8.46 10.07 1.38
CA ALA A 65 -8.01 8.73 1.73
C ALA A 65 -6.68 8.44 1.04
N VAL A 66 -5.67 8.14 1.84
CA VAL A 66 -4.30 7.84 1.39
C VAL A 66 -3.94 6.43 1.83
N THR A 67 -3.44 5.62 0.90
CA THR A 67 -2.87 4.30 1.21
C THR A 67 -1.39 4.32 0.91
N PHE A 68 -0.56 3.96 1.88
CA PHE A 68 0.88 3.82 1.69
C PHE A 68 1.22 2.37 1.36
N VAL A 69 2.08 2.16 0.38
CA VAL A 69 2.47 0.83 -0.11
C VAL A 69 3.96 0.80 -0.45
N ASP A 70 4.61 -0.35 -0.25
CA ASP A 70 6.04 -0.49 -0.51
C ASP A 70 6.37 -0.90 -1.97
N ALA A 71 5.42 -1.49 -2.70
CA ALA A 71 5.69 -2.05 -4.03
C ALA A 71 4.47 -1.98 -4.98
N ALA A 72 4.73 -1.80 -6.28
CA ALA A 72 3.72 -1.89 -7.33
C ALA A 72 3.64 -3.29 -7.95
N ASN A 73 2.83 -4.14 -7.32
CA ASN A 73 2.51 -5.48 -7.83
C ASN A 73 1.03 -5.55 -8.28
N ASP A 74 0.63 -6.70 -8.81
CA ASP A 74 -0.73 -6.90 -9.34
C ASP A 74 -1.81 -6.79 -8.25
N MET A 75 -1.51 -7.18 -7.00
CA MET A 75 -2.46 -6.99 -5.90
C MET A 75 -2.73 -5.51 -5.65
N VAL A 76 -1.69 -4.67 -5.68
CA VAL A 76 -1.86 -3.21 -5.55
C VAL A 76 -2.57 -2.62 -6.76
N ALA A 77 -2.32 -3.13 -7.96
CA ALA A 77 -3.04 -2.71 -9.18
C ALA A 77 -4.55 -3.02 -9.11
N ASP A 78 -4.91 -4.21 -8.62
CA ASP A 78 -6.31 -4.61 -8.46
C ASP A 78 -6.98 -3.85 -7.31
N TYR A 79 -6.26 -3.61 -6.21
CA TYR A 79 -6.71 -2.72 -5.14
C TYR A 79 -6.98 -1.30 -5.67
N ALA A 80 -6.06 -0.74 -6.47
CA ALA A 80 -6.22 0.58 -7.06
C ALA A 80 -7.48 0.67 -7.94
N ARG A 81 -7.77 -0.38 -8.72
CA ARG A 81 -8.99 -0.47 -9.53
C ARG A 81 -10.26 -0.48 -8.67
N GLU A 82 -10.30 -1.28 -7.61
CA GLU A 82 -11.49 -1.31 -6.74
C GLU A 82 -11.66 0.00 -5.97
N PHE A 83 -10.55 0.61 -5.54
CA PHE A 83 -10.58 1.90 -4.89
C PHE A 83 -11.07 3.01 -5.84
N ASP A 84 -10.66 2.98 -7.11
CA ASP A 84 -11.13 3.89 -8.16
C ASP A 84 -12.64 3.77 -8.39
N LYS A 85 -13.17 2.54 -8.49
CA LYS A 85 -14.61 2.29 -8.58
C LYS A 85 -15.37 2.82 -7.36
N LEU A 86 -14.82 2.64 -6.16
CA LEU A 86 -15.41 3.18 -4.93
C LEU A 86 -15.44 4.70 -4.93
N ALA A 87 -14.31 5.35 -5.26
CA ALA A 87 -14.24 6.80 -5.39
C ALA A 87 -15.25 7.32 -6.44
N ALA A 88 -15.38 6.62 -7.57
CA ALA A 88 -16.36 6.94 -8.61
C ALA A 88 -17.82 6.87 -8.13
N ARG A 89 -18.16 5.93 -7.22
CA ARG A 89 -19.49 5.83 -6.61
C ARG A 89 -19.77 6.96 -5.62
N HIS A 90 -18.74 7.51 -4.99
CA HIS A 90 -18.85 8.55 -3.97
C HIS A 90 -18.42 9.95 -4.44
N LYS A 91 -18.48 10.25 -5.74
CA LYS A 91 -18.11 11.57 -6.30
C LYS A 91 -18.76 12.76 -5.59
N LYS A 92 -20.01 12.62 -5.13
CA LYS A 92 -20.74 13.67 -4.40
C LYS A 92 -20.07 14.05 -3.08
N ALA A 93 -19.35 13.11 -2.45
CA ALA A 93 -18.61 13.35 -1.22
C ALA A 93 -17.30 14.15 -1.44
N LYS A 94 -16.94 14.42 -2.70
CA LYS A 94 -15.69 15.10 -3.08
C LYS A 94 -14.45 14.45 -2.43
N LEU A 95 -14.50 13.12 -2.27
CA LEU A 95 -13.41 12.32 -1.71
C LEU A 95 -12.22 12.34 -2.68
N SER A 96 -11.07 12.81 -2.20
CA SER A 96 -9.79 12.63 -2.88
C SER A 96 -9.19 11.29 -2.46
N THR A 97 -8.61 10.56 -3.40
CA THR A 97 -8.00 9.25 -3.13
C THR A 97 -6.62 9.15 -3.75
N ALA A 98 -5.64 8.67 -2.97
CA ALA A 98 -4.27 8.49 -3.43
C ALA A 98 -3.66 7.19 -2.90
N ILE A 99 -2.86 6.54 -3.73
CA ILE A 99 -1.97 5.44 -3.35
C ILE A 99 -0.54 5.96 -3.48
N VAL A 100 0.19 5.95 -2.37
CA VAL A 100 1.52 6.53 -2.23
C VAL A 100 2.53 5.41 -2.06
N PHE A 101 3.45 5.29 -3.02
CA PHE A 101 4.51 4.30 -3.01
C PHE A 101 5.71 4.84 -2.21
N LEU A 102 6.15 4.06 -1.22
CA LEU A 102 7.27 4.37 -0.32
C LEU A 102 8.59 3.84 -0.88
N GLY A 103 9.67 4.63 -0.82
CA GLY A 103 11.05 4.16 -1.02
C GLY A 103 11.79 4.69 -2.27
N ASP A 104 13.09 4.41 -2.33
CA ASP A 104 13.99 4.71 -3.47
C ASP A 104 13.75 3.77 -4.67
N GLN A 105 13.14 2.61 -4.41
CA GLN A 105 12.48 1.76 -5.40
C GLN A 105 11.04 2.22 -5.64
N ALA A 106 10.83 3.54 -5.69
CA ALA A 106 9.61 4.13 -6.20
C ALA A 106 9.22 3.31 -7.43
N ALA A 107 8.11 2.58 -7.32
CA ALA A 107 7.65 1.66 -8.35
C ALA A 107 7.94 2.29 -9.72
N ASP A 108 8.77 1.60 -10.52
CA ASP A 108 9.26 2.12 -11.81
C ASP A 108 8.15 2.95 -12.43
N GLU A 109 8.37 4.26 -12.62
CA GLU A 109 7.27 5.16 -12.99
C GLU A 109 6.53 4.64 -14.22
N ALA A 110 7.24 3.89 -15.08
CA ALA A 110 6.69 3.11 -16.17
C ALA A 110 5.61 2.11 -15.71
N ARG A 111 5.89 1.28 -14.69
CA ARG A 111 4.94 0.33 -14.12
C ARG A 111 3.71 1.02 -13.52
N LEU A 112 3.89 2.15 -12.83
CA LEU A 112 2.74 2.90 -12.29
C LEU A 112 1.87 3.50 -13.40
N LYS A 113 2.49 4.01 -14.47
CA LYS A 113 1.77 4.47 -15.66
C LYS A 113 1.03 3.32 -16.35
N GLU A 114 1.69 2.18 -16.53
CA GLU A 114 1.10 0.98 -17.10
C GLU A 114 -0.12 0.50 -16.28
N ILE A 115 -0.02 0.48 -14.94
CA ILE A 115 -1.14 0.15 -14.06
C ILE A 115 -2.29 1.13 -14.27
N ALA A 116 -2.01 2.43 -14.27
CA ALA A 116 -3.03 3.46 -14.43
C ALA A 116 -3.78 3.34 -15.77
N GLU A 117 -3.05 3.11 -16.86
CA GLU A 117 -3.60 2.94 -18.20
C GLU A 117 -4.36 1.62 -18.34
N THR A 118 -3.73 0.50 -18.00
CA THR A 118 -4.31 -0.85 -18.12
C THR A 118 -5.57 -0.99 -17.27
N ARG A 119 -5.59 -0.40 -16.06
CA ARG A 119 -6.74 -0.42 -15.16
C ARG A 119 -7.71 0.75 -15.36
N LYS A 120 -7.39 1.68 -16.28
CA LYS A 120 -8.21 2.86 -16.62
C LYS A 120 -8.59 3.70 -15.39
N LEU A 121 -7.62 3.93 -14.51
CA LEU A 121 -7.82 4.70 -13.28
C LEU A 121 -8.12 6.17 -13.61
N ARG A 122 -9.10 6.76 -12.91
CA ARG A 122 -9.61 8.12 -13.18
C ARG A 122 -9.81 8.97 -11.92
N TYR A 123 -10.01 8.34 -10.77
CA TYR A 123 -10.35 8.96 -9.49
C TYR A 123 -9.29 8.71 -8.41
N VAL A 124 -8.50 7.63 -8.54
CA VAL A 124 -7.34 7.37 -7.68
C VAL A 124 -6.07 7.90 -8.32
N SER A 125 -5.31 8.71 -7.57
CA SER A 125 -3.97 9.14 -7.96
C SER A 125 -2.93 8.11 -7.51
N LEU A 126 -2.02 7.74 -8.41
CA LEU A 126 -0.80 7.00 -8.07
C LEU A 126 0.34 7.99 -7.90
N ALA A 127 1.03 7.92 -6.77
CA ALA A 127 2.05 8.89 -6.41
C ALA A 127 3.24 8.24 -5.72
N VAL A 128 4.41 8.84 -5.83
CA VAL A 128 5.62 8.41 -5.12
C VAL A 128 5.93 9.43 -4.04
N LEU A 129 6.31 8.95 -2.86
CA LEU A 129 6.70 9.84 -1.76
C LEU A 129 7.99 10.56 -2.16
N THR A 130 7.93 11.89 -2.24
CA THR A 130 9.14 12.69 -2.43
C THR A 130 9.85 12.80 -1.08
N LYS A 131 11.14 12.47 -1.03
CA LYS A 131 11.97 12.88 0.11
C LYS A 131 11.90 14.42 0.21
N PRO A 132 11.83 15.00 1.41
CA PRO A 132 12.08 16.43 1.55
C PRO A 132 13.49 16.71 1.00
N GLU A 133 13.62 17.68 0.09
CA GLU A 133 14.94 18.23 -0.24
C GLU A 133 15.49 18.83 1.06
N GLU A 134 16.63 18.30 1.53
CA GLU A 134 17.40 18.85 2.64
C GLU A 134 18.08 20.16 2.27
#